data_AF-A0A8C8SF88-F1
#
_entry.id   AF-A0A8C8SF88-F1
#
_cell.length_a   1.000
_cell.length_b   1.000
_cell.length_c   1.000
_cell.angle_alpha   90.00
_cell.angle_beta   90.00
_cell.angle_gamma   90.00
#
_symmetry.space_group_name_H-M   'P 1'
#
loop_
_entity.id
_entity.type
_entity.pdbx_description
1 polymer ?
#
loop_
_entity_poly.entity_id
_entity_poly.type
_entity_poly.pdbx_seq_one_letter_code
_entity_poly.pdbx_strand_id
1 'polypeptide(L)'
;MRREQQEIHIMFLSGVWILAVSVTAAVAVQEKSSLPQCLPGPQGPPGNNGVPGHNGHNGRDGEKGEKGDRGEPGATGIRGAQGPPGKLGPTGPKGERGQAGPIGPQGMPGQCPPQQKSAFAMKLAKNYPAPKKPIIFHEILYNDQQHFDTETGIYTCQIPGVYYFGYNVEVYRDTTTILLMKNSQAVIGTHQTTKNSYENMSGSTVLKLKKGDKVWLEANLESNGATHTSYFLGYLIFEI
;
A
#
# COMPACT_ATOMS: atom_id res chain seq x y z
N MET A 1 15.90 -1.38 26.94
CA MET A 1 17.31 -1.38 27.38
C MET A 1 18.02 -2.51 26.65
N ARG A 2 18.91 -2.19 25.70
CA ARG A 2 19.74 -3.19 24.99
C ARG A 2 20.93 -3.53 25.88
N ARG A 3 21.23 -4.82 26.07
CA ARG A 3 22.48 -5.27 26.72
C ARG A 3 23.57 -5.28 25.65
N GLU A 4 24.57 -4.42 25.80
CA GLU A 4 25.82 -4.51 25.05
C GLU A 4 26.65 -5.67 25.63
N GLN A 5 27.08 -6.60 24.79
CA GLN A 5 28.08 -7.59 25.17
C GLN A 5 29.46 -6.98 24.88
N GLN A 6 30.24 -6.78 25.94
CA GLN A 6 31.65 -6.43 25.85
C GLN A 6 32.46 -7.71 26.04
N GLU A 7 33.31 -8.05 25.07
CA GLU A 7 34.31 -9.11 25.21
C GLU A 7 35.68 -8.46 25.46
N ILE A 8 36.35 -8.88 26.53
CA ILE A 8 37.67 -8.40 26.93
C ILE A 8 38.64 -9.56 26.74
N HIS A 9 39.59 -9.40 25.82
CA HIS A 9 40.69 -10.34 25.65
C HIS A 9 41.98 -9.73 26.20
N ILE A 10 42.57 -10.42 27.17
CA ILE A 10 43.87 -10.09 27.75
C ILE A 10 44.87 -11.09 27.19
N MET A 11 45.87 -10.60 26.47
CA MET A 11 46.94 -11.43 25.93
C MET A 11 48.30 -10.96 26.45
N PHE A 12 49.18 -11.92 26.71
CA PHE A 12 50.55 -11.69 27.14
C PHE A 12 51.51 -12.12 26.04
N LEU A 13 52.22 -11.16 25.47
CA LEU A 13 53.24 -11.42 24.44
C LEU A 13 54.51 -10.64 24.79
N SER A 14 55.63 -11.34 24.82
CA SER A 14 56.97 -10.74 24.92
C SER A 14 57.17 -9.79 26.12
N GLY A 15 56.53 -10.08 27.26
CA GLY A 15 56.69 -9.28 28.48
C GLY A 15 55.76 -8.08 28.61
N VAL A 16 54.83 -7.86 27.66
CA VAL A 16 53.88 -6.74 27.67
C VAL A 16 52.44 -7.26 27.74
N TRP A 17 51.64 -6.66 28.61
CA TRP A 17 50.20 -6.90 28.68
C TRP A 17 49.47 -5.99 27.69
N ILE A 18 48.73 -6.59 26.76
CA ILE A 18 47.90 -5.84 25.81
C ILE A 18 46.43 -6.09 26.16
N LEU A 19 45.72 -5.01 26.48
CA LEU A 19 44.28 -5.02 26.71
C LEU A 19 43.58 -4.62 25.42
N ALA A 20 42.99 -5.59 24.72
CA ALA A 20 42.18 -5.34 23.53
C ALA A 20 40.70 -5.32 23.91
N VAL A 21 40.07 -4.16 23.74
CA VAL A 21 38.62 -3.99 23.93
C VAL A 21 37.99 -3.83 22.55
N SER A 22 37.27 -4.85 22.09
CA SER A 22 36.45 -4.74 20.88
C SER A 22 35.02 -4.38 21.26
N VAL A 23 34.57 -3.20 20.82
CA VAL A 23 33.17 -2.78 20.93
C VAL A 23 32.49 -3.06 19.60
N THR A 24 31.68 -4.12 19.55
CA THR A 24 30.89 -4.46 18.37
C THR A 24 29.54 -3.74 18.48
N ALA A 25 29.43 -2.54 17.92
CA ALA A 25 28.15 -1.84 17.82
C ALA A 25 27.39 -2.35 16.60
N ALA A 26 26.36 -3.17 16.81
CA ALA A 26 25.40 -3.53 15.76
C ALA A 26 24.42 -2.36 15.56
N VAL A 27 24.63 -1.54 14.54
CA VAL A 27 23.69 -0.49 14.14
C VAL A 27 22.61 -1.14 13.27
N ALA A 28 21.46 -1.48 13.88
CA ALA A 28 20.27 -1.83 13.11
C ALA A 28 19.67 -0.54 12.52
N VAL A 29 19.79 -0.36 11.20
CA VAL A 29 19.00 0.65 10.46
C VAL A 29 17.55 0.19 10.52
N GLN A 30 16.80 0.76 11.45
CA GLN A 30 15.37 0.55 11.53
C GLN A 30 14.70 1.60 10.63
N GLU A 31 14.59 1.31 9.34
CA GLU A 31 13.84 2.14 8.41
C GLU A 31 12.34 1.93 8.70
N LYS A 32 11.82 2.71 9.65
CA LYS A 32 10.38 2.79 9.90
C LYS A 32 9.76 3.51 8.72
N SER A 33 9.46 2.76 7.65
CA SER A 33 8.67 3.24 6.52
C SER A 33 7.23 3.50 6.98
N SER A 34 7.02 4.65 7.62
CA SER A 34 5.68 5.22 7.75
C SER A 34 5.28 5.75 6.37
N LEU A 35 4.75 4.86 5.53
CA LEU A 35 4.08 5.25 4.29
C LEU A 35 3.00 6.31 4.60
N PRO A 36 2.82 7.32 3.74
CA PRO A 36 1.90 8.42 3.98
C PRO A 36 0.45 7.93 4.09
N GLN A 37 -0.29 8.63 4.94
CA GLN A 37 -1.71 8.44 5.26
C GLN A 37 -2.57 8.13 4.01
N CYS A 38 -3.39 7.08 4.11
CA CYS A 38 -4.32 6.64 3.08
C CYS A 38 -5.19 7.81 2.55
N LEU A 39 -5.59 7.75 1.27
CA LEU A 39 -6.54 8.70 0.70
C LEU A 39 -7.89 8.63 1.46
N PRO A 40 -8.56 9.77 1.71
CA PRO A 40 -9.91 9.77 2.26
C PRO A 40 -10.88 8.95 1.41
N GLY A 41 -11.74 8.15 2.05
CA GLY A 41 -12.81 7.42 1.35
C GLY A 41 -13.85 8.38 0.74
N PRO A 42 -14.69 7.90 -0.20
CA PRO A 42 -15.76 8.72 -0.78
C PRO A 42 -16.72 9.20 0.31
N GLN A 43 -17.33 10.38 0.09
CA GLN A 43 -18.37 10.90 0.96
C GLN A 43 -19.54 9.90 1.06
N GLY A 44 -20.01 9.64 2.29
CA GLY A 44 -21.18 8.79 2.51
C GLY A 44 -22.46 9.36 1.84
N PRO A 45 -23.50 8.52 1.61
CA PRO A 45 -24.74 8.98 1.01
C PRO A 45 -25.43 10.04 1.89
N PRO A 46 -26.27 10.94 1.31
CA PRO A 46 -27.08 11.87 2.08
C PRO A 46 -27.98 11.15 3.10
N GLY A 47 -28.19 11.78 4.26
CA GLY A 47 -29.11 11.25 5.28
C GLY A 47 -30.57 11.22 4.79
N ASN A 48 -31.39 10.40 5.44
CA ASN A 48 -32.82 10.29 5.13
C ASN A 48 -33.57 11.60 5.44
N ASN A 49 -34.66 11.85 4.71
CA ASN A 49 -35.55 12.99 4.96
C ASN A 49 -36.12 12.95 6.38
N GLY A 50 -36.27 14.13 7.01
CA GLY A 50 -36.92 14.27 8.31
C GLY A 50 -38.41 13.91 8.26
N VAL A 51 -38.98 13.54 9.42
CA VAL A 51 -40.40 13.23 9.56
C VAL A 51 -41.28 14.49 9.35
N PRO A 52 -42.46 14.36 8.70
CA PRO A 52 -43.42 15.46 8.57
C PRO A 52 -43.83 16.02 9.95
N GLY A 53 -44.06 17.34 10.02
CA GLY A 53 -44.55 18.00 11.23
C GLY A 53 -45.98 17.57 11.60
N HIS A 54 -46.34 17.74 12.87
CA HIS A 54 -47.70 17.43 13.35
C HIS A 54 -48.74 18.38 12.74
N ASN A 55 -49.98 17.87 12.57
CA ASN A 55 -51.11 18.70 12.16
C ASN A 55 -51.41 19.79 13.20
N GLY A 56 -51.79 20.99 12.74
CA GLY A 56 -52.22 22.07 13.62
C GLY A 56 -53.49 21.73 14.39
N HIS A 57 -53.67 22.33 15.56
CA HIS A 57 -54.88 22.18 16.37
C HIS A 57 -56.11 22.79 15.66
N ASN A 58 -57.29 22.21 15.89
CA ASN A 58 -58.55 22.76 15.41
C ASN A 58 -58.78 24.19 15.96
N GLY A 59 -59.39 25.06 15.17
CA GLY A 59 -59.78 26.41 15.60
C GLY A 59 -60.80 26.37 16.74
N ARG A 60 -60.85 27.44 17.56
CA ARG A 60 -61.89 27.60 18.59
C ARG A 60 -63.25 27.86 17.94
N ASP A 61 -64.32 27.41 18.59
CA ASP A 61 -65.70 27.70 18.18
C ASP A 61 -65.96 29.21 18.14
N GLY A 62 -66.78 29.66 17.16
CA GLY A 62 -67.12 31.07 17.00
C GLY A 62 -67.98 31.62 18.15
N GLU A 63 -67.85 32.91 18.42
CA GLU A 63 -68.67 33.59 19.43
C GLU A 63 -70.16 33.58 19.07
N LYS A 64 -71.02 33.45 20.08
CA LYS A 64 -72.47 33.46 19.92
C LYS A 64 -72.93 34.84 19.44
N GLY A 65 -73.74 34.87 18.38
CA GLY A 65 -74.29 36.12 17.84
C GLY A 65 -75.06 36.94 18.89
N GLU A 66 -74.99 38.26 18.76
CA GLU A 66 -75.65 39.21 19.65
C GLU A 66 -77.17 39.01 19.66
N LYS A 67 -77.79 39.23 20.82
CA LYS A 67 -79.23 39.11 21.00
C LYS A 67 -79.91 40.30 20.31
N GLY A 68 -80.81 40.03 19.37
CA GLY A 68 -81.54 41.09 18.67
C GLY A 68 -82.30 42.01 19.62
N ASP A 69 -82.36 43.29 19.27
CA ASP A 69 -83.00 44.34 20.06
C ASP A 69 -84.50 44.10 20.25
N ARG A 70 -85.03 44.57 21.39
CA ARG A 70 -86.43 44.43 21.77
C ARG A 70 -87.29 45.37 20.92
N GLY A 71 -88.16 44.82 20.06
CA GLY A 71 -89.15 45.60 19.32
C GLY A 71 -90.25 46.19 20.22
N GLU A 72 -90.74 47.38 19.86
CA GLU A 72 -91.89 48.03 20.51
C GLU A 72 -93.23 47.33 20.19
N PRO A 73 -94.28 47.47 21.03
CA PRO A 73 -95.49 46.67 20.89
C PRO A 73 -96.47 47.19 19.81
N GLY A 74 -96.81 46.38 18.80
CA GLY A 74 -98.06 46.52 18.03
C GLY A 74 -98.09 45.95 16.59
N ALA A 75 -99.19 45.24 16.27
CA ALA A 75 -99.57 44.46 15.07
C ALA A 75 -98.85 43.10 14.90
N THR A 76 -99.62 42.01 14.69
CA THR A 76 -99.16 40.61 14.61
C THR A 76 -97.95 40.46 13.67
N GLY A 77 -96.76 40.45 14.26
CA GLY A 77 -95.49 40.46 13.55
C GLY A 77 -95.06 39.08 13.07
N ILE A 78 -94.58 39.02 11.84
CA ILE A 78 -93.77 37.93 11.31
C ILE A 78 -92.60 37.66 12.28
N ARG A 79 -92.40 36.39 12.67
CA ARG A 79 -91.25 35.97 13.50
C ARG A 79 -89.98 36.57 12.92
N GLY A 80 -89.22 37.32 13.73
CA GLY A 80 -87.93 37.87 13.32
C GLY A 80 -87.08 36.77 12.69
N ALA A 81 -86.49 37.06 11.53
CA ALA A 81 -85.68 36.11 10.79
C ALA A 81 -84.59 35.53 11.70
N GLN A 82 -84.31 34.23 11.57
CA GLN A 82 -83.20 33.60 12.28
C GLN A 82 -81.93 34.38 11.93
N GLY A 83 -81.17 34.77 12.96
CA GLY A 83 -79.89 35.45 12.76
C GLY A 83 -78.97 34.63 11.84
N PRO A 84 -78.15 35.28 11.01
CA PRO A 84 -77.24 34.56 10.12
C PRO A 84 -76.31 33.64 10.93
N PRO A 85 -75.87 32.51 10.36
CA PRO A 85 -74.84 31.68 10.96
C PRO A 85 -73.61 32.52 11.35
N GLY A 86 -73.01 32.21 12.50
CA GLY A 86 -71.77 32.86 12.93
C GLY A 86 -70.66 32.70 11.88
N LYS A 87 -69.74 33.67 11.81
CA LYS A 87 -68.61 33.59 10.88
C LYS A 87 -67.74 32.38 11.22
N LEU A 88 -67.27 31.66 10.19
CA LEU A 88 -66.30 30.58 10.37
C LEU A 88 -65.04 31.14 11.05
N GLY A 89 -64.57 30.45 12.08
CA GLY A 89 -63.34 30.83 12.79
C GLY A 89 -62.12 30.86 11.85
N PRO A 90 -61.06 31.62 12.19
CA PRO A 90 -59.86 31.67 11.37
C PRO A 90 -59.20 30.30 11.26
N THR A 91 -58.63 30.00 10.09
CA THR A 91 -57.81 28.80 9.88
C THR A 91 -56.68 28.76 10.92
N GLY A 92 -56.47 27.60 11.55
CA GLY A 92 -55.41 27.41 12.53
C GLY A 92 -54.01 27.69 11.93
N PRO A 93 -53.02 28.01 12.78
CA PRO A 93 -51.67 28.28 12.31
C PRO A 93 -51.09 27.07 11.56
N LYS A 94 -50.26 27.33 10.55
CA LYS A 94 -49.52 26.28 9.83
C LYS A 94 -48.66 25.50 10.83
N GLY A 95 -48.70 24.17 10.74
CA GLY A 95 -47.89 23.29 11.59
C GLY A 95 -46.39 23.62 11.49
N GLU A 96 -45.67 23.34 12.58
CA GLU A 96 -44.24 23.61 12.65
C GLU A 96 -43.45 22.81 11.59
N ARG A 97 -42.34 23.37 11.12
CA ARG A 97 -41.43 22.66 10.22
C ARG A 97 -40.87 21.44 10.96
N GLY A 98 -40.92 20.27 10.33
CA GLY A 98 -40.31 19.04 10.86
C GLY A 98 -38.83 19.22 11.17
N GLN A 99 -38.32 18.47 12.16
CA GLN A 99 -36.91 18.54 12.56
C GLN A 99 -35.99 18.10 11.41
N ALA A 100 -34.77 18.65 11.38
CA ALA A 100 -33.74 18.17 10.47
C ALA A 100 -33.45 16.68 10.72
N GLY A 101 -33.26 15.90 9.65
CA GLY A 101 -32.88 14.50 9.76
C GLY A 101 -31.50 14.35 10.45
N PRO A 102 -31.20 13.18 11.02
CA PRO A 102 -29.90 12.92 11.64
C PRO A 102 -28.77 13.00 10.59
N ILE A 103 -27.57 13.36 11.05
CA ILE A 103 -26.36 13.29 10.23
C ILE A 103 -26.18 11.83 9.78
N GLY A 104 -25.87 11.63 8.49
CA GLY A 104 -25.61 10.30 7.93
C GLY A 104 -24.41 9.60 8.61
N PRO A 105 -24.32 8.26 8.51
CA PRO A 105 -23.19 7.53 9.09
C PRO A 105 -21.87 7.98 8.47
N GLN A 106 -20.79 7.93 9.26
CA GLN A 106 -19.44 8.14 8.76
C GLN A 106 -19.13 7.14 7.63
N GLY A 107 -18.52 7.61 6.55
CA GLY A 107 -18.06 6.74 5.46
C GLY A 107 -17.05 5.70 5.95
N MET A 108 -17.01 4.54 5.29
CA MET A 108 -16.02 3.51 5.60
C MET A 108 -14.58 4.05 5.42
N PRO A 109 -13.61 3.61 6.25
CA PRO A 109 -12.20 3.93 6.02
C PRO A 109 -11.75 3.58 4.61
N GLY A 110 -10.95 4.45 3.97
CA GLY A 110 -10.34 4.14 2.68
C GLY A 110 -9.38 2.96 2.79
N GLN A 111 -9.36 2.06 1.79
CA GLN A 111 -8.38 0.98 1.72
C GLN A 111 -7.03 1.54 1.26
N CYS A 112 -5.97 1.29 2.02
CA CYS A 112 -4.60 1.52 1.58
C CYS A 112 -4.18 0.32 0.69
N PRO A 113 -3.80 0.47 -0.60
CA PRO A 113 -3.09 -0.60 -1.28
C PRO A 113 -1.65 -0.65 -0.75
N PRO A 114 -1.22 -1.71 -0.04
CA PRO A 114 0.20 -1.89 0.26
C PRO A 114 0.97 -2.14 -1.04
N GLN A 115 2.12 -1.47 -1.16
CA GLN A 115 3.01 -1.44 -2.33
C GLN A 115 3.32 -2.84 -2.90
N GLN A 116 3.16 -3.00 -4.21
CA GLN A 116 3.72 -4.14 -4.95
C GLN A 116 5.24 -4.05 -4.90
N LYS A 117 5.90 -5.09 -4.37
CA LYS A 117 7.34 -5.19 -4.39
C LYS A 117 7.73 -6.56 -4.88
N SER A 118 8.59 -6.59 -5.88
CA SER A 118 9.40 -7.75 -6.17
C SER A 118 10.70 -7.25 -6.73
N ALA A 119 11.73 -7.22 -5.90
CA ALA A 119 13.07 -6.83 -6.29
C ALA A 119 14.11 -7.61 -5.50
N PHE A 120 15.27 -7.80 -6.10
CA PHE A 120 16.46 -8.33 -5.43
C PHE A 120 17.70 -7.64 -6.00
N ALA A 121 18.74 -7.57 -5.18
CA ALA A 121 20.08 -7.18 -5.56
C ALA A 121 21.06 -7.98 -4.73
N MET A 122 21.95 -8.69 -5.40
CA MET A 122 22.83 -9.68 -4.81
C MET A 122 24.25 -9.46 -5.30
N LYS A 123 25.22 -9.73 -4.43
CA LYS A 123 26.64 -9.68 -4.73
C LYS A 123 27.27 -11.07 -4.59
N LEU A 124 28.21 -11.36 -5.47
CA LEU A 124 28.92 -12.62 -5.50
C LEU A 124 29.97 -12.62 -4.38
N ALA A 125 29.97 -13.63 -3.51
CA ALA A 125 30.91 -13.68 -2.38
C ALA A 125 32.23 -14.40 -2.73
N LYS A 126 32.21 -15.28 -3.73
CA LYS A 126 33.32 -16.17 -4.07
C LYS A 126 33.66 -16.07 -5.54
N ASN A 127 34.94 -15.96 -5.85
CA ASN A 127 35.43 -16.01 -7.23
C ASN A 127 35.13 -17.37 -7.86
N TYR A 128 35.02 -17.36 -9.18
CA TYR A 128 34.96 -18.56 -10.02
C TYR A 128 33.80 -19.49 -9.65
N PRO A 129 32.55 -19.02 -9.82
CA PRO A 129 31.38 -19.86 -9.58
C PRO A 129 31.43 -21.14 -10.42
N ALA A 130 30.77 -22.19 -9.95
CA ALA A 130 30.78 -23.48 -10.65
C ALA A 130 30.17 -23.33 -12.06
N PRO A 131 30.84 -23.85 -13.11
CA PRO A 131 30.33 -23.76 -14.47
C PRO A 131 29.09 -24.64 -14.65
N LYS A 132 28.26 -24.27 -15.64
CA LYS A 132 27.04 -24.98 -16.05
C LYS A 132 26.04 -25.22 -14.92
N LYS A 133 26.05 -24.34 -13.92
CA LYS A 133 25.15 -24.33 -12.77
C LYS A 133 24.72 -22.90 -12.49
N PRO A 134 23.57 -22.69 -11.84
CA PRO A 134 23.21 -21.40 -11.32
C PRO A 134 24.32 -20.81 -10.45
N ILE A 135 24.65 -19.54 -10.70
CA ILE A 135 25.63 -18.80 -9.90
C ILE A 135 24.97 -18.44 -8.57
N ILE A 136 25.60 -18.87 -7.48
CA ILE A 136 25.09 -18.64 -6.12
C ILE A 136 25.65 -17.32 -5.58
N PHE A 137 24.76 -16.36 -5.37
CA PHE A 137 25.08 -15.07 -4.76
C PHE A 137 24.72 -15.11 -3.27
N HIS A 138 25.71 -14.88 -2.41
CA HIS A 138 25.56 -15.06 -0.95
C HIS A 138 25.47 -13.72 -0.21
N GLU A 139 25.96 -12.63 -0.80
CA GLU A 139 25.88 -11.30 -0.19
C GLU A 139 24.57 -10.62 -0.63
N ILE A 140 23.66 -10.42 0.33
CA ILE A 140 22.37 -9.77 0.09
C ILE A 140 22.56 -8.25 0.17
N LEU A 141 22.31 -7.54 -0.93
CA LEU A 141 22.19 -6.08 -0.92
C LEU A 141 20.73 -5.66 -0.73
N TYR A 142 19.82 -6.38 -1.37
CA TYR A 142 18.37 -6.23 -1.22
C TYR A 142 17.69 -7.56 -1.52
N ASN A 143 16.83 -8.06 -0.63
CA ASN A 143 16.02 -9.25 -0.89
C ASN A 143 14.83 -9.36 0.09
N ASP A 144 14.16 -8.25 0.38
CA ASP A 144 13.14 -8.20 1.45
C ASP A 144 12.01 -9.23 1.26
N GLN A 145 11.62 -9.50 0.01
CA GLN A 145 10.55 -10.46 -0.30
C GLN A 145 11.05 -11.90 -0.42
N GLN A 146 12.36 -12.13 -0.37
CA GLN A 146 12.98 -13.46 -0.50
C GLN A 146 12.53 -14.21 -1.77
N HIS A 147 12.25 -13.48 -2.85
CA HIS A 147 11.94 -14.06 -4.16
C HIS A 147 13.20 -14.56 -4.87
N PHE A 148 14.38 -14.09 -4.45
CA PHE A 148 15.66 -14.67 -4.80
C PHE A 148 16.09 -15.67 -3.72
N ASP A 149 16.29 -16.93 -4.12
CA ASP A 149 16.79 -17.99 -3.25
C ASP A 149 18.33 -17.98 -3.26
N THR A 150 18.93 -17.70 -2.10
CA THR A 150 20.37 -17.61 -1.91
C THR A 150 21.08 -18.95 -1.87
N GLU A 151 20.36 -20.06 -1.65
CA GLU A 151 20.95 -21.40 -1.65
C GLU A 151 21.09 -21.92 -3.09
N THR A 152 20.12 -21.58 -3.94
CA THR A 152 20.09 -22.04 -5.34
C THR A 152 20.58 -21.01 -6.34
N GLY A 153 20.61 -19.71 -6.00
CA GLY A 153 20.96 -18.63 -6.91
C GLY A 153 19.84 -18.26 -7.90
N ILE A 154 18.60 -18.65 -7.60
CA ILE A 154 17.46 -18.56 -8.52
C ILE A 154 16.43 -17.55 -8.01
N TYR A 155 16.06 -16.60 -8.86
CA TYR A 155 14.87 -15.78 -8.67
C TYR A 155 13.62 -16.54 -9.14
N THR A 156 12.60 -16.63 -8.28
CA THR A 156 11.29 -17.19 -8.62
C THR A 156 10.23 -16.10 -8.62
N CYS A 157 9.58 -15.89 -9.77
CA CYS A 157 8.55 -14.90 -9.94
C CYS A 157 7.32 -15.22 -9.08
N GLN A 158 6.99 -14.36 -8.12
CA GLN A 158 5.75 -14.48 -7.34
C GLN A 158 4.60 -13.62 -7.90
N ILE A 159 4.95 -12.52 -8.55
CA ILE A 159 4.01 -11.53 -9.08
C ILE A 159 4.12 -11.51 -10.61
N PRO A 160 3.10 -11.96 -11.36
CA PRO A 160 3.09 -11.85 -12.82
C PRO A 160 3.28 -10.40 -13.26
N GLY A 161 4.17 -10.18 -14.23
CA GLY A 161 4.51 -8.81 -14.61
C GLY A 161 5.61 -8.73 -15.64
N VAL A 162 6.02 -7.50 -15.90
CA VAL A 162 7.19 -7.16 -16.68
C VAL A 162 8.31 -6.76 -15.72
N TYR A 163 9.47 -7.39 -15.88
CA TYR A 163 10.62 -7.29 -14.99
C TYR A 163 11.84 -6.78 -15.73
N TYR A 164 12.63 -5.96 -15.06
CA TYR A 164 13.99 -5.66 -15.47
C TYR A 164 14.94 -6.63 -14.78
N PHE A 165 15.93 -7.15 -15.50
CA PHE A 165 17.07 -7.86 -14.94
C PHE A 165 18.36 -7.28 -15.47
N GLY A 166 19.34 -7.13 -14.59
CA GLY A 166 20.65 -6.59 -14.92
C GLY A 166 21.74 -7.26 -14.11
N TYR A 167 22.91 -7.38 -14.70
CA TYR A 167 24.09 -7.88 -14.02
C TYR A 167 25.35 -7.15 -14.47
N ASN A 168 26.30 -7.08 -13.55
CA ASN A 168 27.66 -6.62 -13.80
C ASN A 168 28.61 -7.67 -13.24
N VAL A 169 29.54 -8.13 -14.05
CA VAL A 169 30.46 -9.21 -13.72
C VAL A 169 31.86 -8.72 -14.00
N GLU A 170 32.66 -8.60 -12.96
CA GLU A 170 34.10 -8.40 -13.11
C GLU A 170 34.71 -9.75 -13.47
N VAL A 171 35.58 -9.73 -14.47
CA VAL A 171 36.23 -10.91 -15.02
C VAL A 171 37.75 -10.77 -14.95
N TYR A 172 38.42 -11.87 -14.59
CA TYR A 172 39.88 -11.93 -14.47
C TYR A 172 40.46 -13.20 -15.11
N ARG A 173 41.54 -13.02 -15.89
CA ARG A 173 42.43 -14.05 -16.46
C ARG A 173 41.84 -15.08 -17.42
N ASP A 174 40.53 -15.14 -17.59
CA ASP A 174 39.89 -16.20 -18.34
C ASP A 174 38.78 -15.70 -19.28
N THR A 175 38.45 -16.54 -20.24
CA THR A 175 37.28 -16.38 -21.09
C THR A 175 36.05 -16.73 -20.27
N THR A 176 35.12 -15.79 -20.15
CA THR A 176 33.91 -15.93 -19.35
C THR A 176 32.69 -15.68 -20.21
N THR A 177 31.75 -16.61 -20.18
CA THR A 177 30.42 -16.44 -20.77
C THR A 177 29.38 -16.53 -19.67
N ILE A 178 28.62 -15.45 -19.48
CA ILE A 178 27.51 -15.40 -18.53
C ILE A 178 26.21 -15.39 -19.31
N LEU A 179 25.33 -16.34 -19.00
CA LEU A 179 23.99 -16.43 -19.56
C LEU A 179 22.98 -16.01 -18.51
N LEU A 180 22.02 -15.19 -18.91
CA LEU A 180 20.78 -15.00 -18.16
C LEU A 180 19.77 -16.01 -18.66
N MET A 181 19.32 -16.87 -17.76
CA MET A 181 18.46 -18.00 -18.04
C MET A 181 17.03 -17.69 -17.59
N LYS A 182 16.03 -18.12 -18.37
CA LYS A 182 14.62 -18.17 -18.00
C LYS A 182 14.08 -19.57 -18.25
N ASN A 183 13.58 -20.25 -17.22
CA ASN A 183 12.99 -21.60 -17.33
C ASN A 183 13.84 -22.59 -18.16
N SER A 184 15.17 -22.56 -17.99
CA SER A 184 16.17 -23.39 -18.70
C SER A 184 16.50 -22.96 -20.13
N GLN A 185 15.98 -21.82 -20.58
CA GLN A 185 16.35 -21.22 -21.87
C GLN A 185 17.24 -19.99 -21.64
N ALA A 186 18.35 -19.90 -22.38
CA ALA A 186 19.16 -18.70 -22.39
C ALA A 186 18.40 -17.54 -23.07
N VAL A 187 18.28 -16.41 -22.38
CA VAL A 187 17.61 -15.20 -22.88
C VAL A 187 18.63 -14.25 -23.49
N ILE A 188 19.66 -13.91 -22.72
CA ILE A 188 20.79 -13.10 -23.18
C ILE A 188 22.09 -13.76 -22.69
N GLY A 189 23.14 -13.61 -23.49
CA GLY A 189 24.47 -14.05 -23.13
C GLY A 189 25.47 -12.91 -23.34
N THR A 190 26.40 -12.77 -22.43
CA THR A 190 27.54 -11.88 -22.57
C THR A 190 28.82 -12.70 -22.52
N HIS A 191 29.78 -12.32 -23.35
CA HIS A 191 31.04 -13.02 -23.50
C HIS A 191 32.18 -12.03 -23.43
N GLN A 192 33.15 -12.31 -22.58
CA GLN A 192 34.36 -11.49 -22.44
C GLN A 192 35.58 -12.38 -22.31
N THR A 193 36.63 -12.04 -23.04
CA THR A 193 37.95 -12.68 -22.92
C THR A 193 38.94 -11.66 -22.37
N THR A 194 39.69 -12.04 -21.34
CA THR A 194 40.73 -11.18 -20.76
C THR A 194 42.07 -11.91 -20.73
N LYS A 195 43.18 -11.15 -20.71
CA LYS A 195 44.53 -11.71 -20.50
C LYS A 195 45.23 -10.88 -19.44
N ASN A 196 45.33 -11.44 -18.23
CA ASN A 196 46.02 -10.83 -17.08
C ASN A 196 45.55 -9.40 -16.71
N SER A 197 44.32 -9.02 -17.08
CA SER A 197 43.68 -7.77 -16.67
C SER A 197 42.34 -8.05 -16.00
N TYR A 198 41.88 -7.10 -15.19
CA TYR A 198 40.49 -7.03 -14.75
C TYR A 198 39.70 -6.27 -15.81
N GLU A 199 38.59 -6.85 -16.24
CA GLU A 199 37.63 -6.20 -17.13
C GLU A 199 36.23 -6.33 -16.54
N ASN A 200 35.30 -5.49 -17.00
CA ASN A 200 33.91 -5.57 -16.61
C ASN A 200 33.03 -5.96 -17.80
N MET A 201 32.07 -6.84 -17.52
CA MET A 201 31.06 -7.27 -18.46
C MET A 201 29.68 -7.04 -17.84
N SER A 202 28.73 -6.53 -18.62
CA SER A 202 27.37 -6.30 -18.15
C SER A 202 26.34 -6.72 -19.18
N GLY A 203 25.20 -7.20 -18.70
CA GLY A 203 24.05 -7.51 -19.53
C GLY A 203 22.77 -7.11 -18.82
N SER A 204 21.77 -6.68 -19.58
CA SER A 204 20.44 -6.41 -19.05
C SER A 204 19.37 -6.68 -20.09
N THR A 205 18.16 -6.98 -19.61
CA THR A 205 17.00 -7.21 -20.47
C THR A 205 15.71 -7.01 -19.69
N VAL A 206 14.60 -6.91 -20.43
CA VAL A 206 13.25 -6.83 -19.89
C VAL A 206 12.51 -8.12 -20.22
N LEU A 207 11.90 -8.75 -19.21
CA LEU A 207 11.21 -10.02 -19.34
C LEU A 207 9.78 -9.95 -18.84
N LYS A 208 8.85 -10.47 -19.64
CA LYS A 208 7.50 -10.80 -19.17
C LYS A 208 7.55 -12.14 -18.44
N LEU A 209 7.16 -12.14 -17.17
CA LEU A 209 7.17 -13.34 -16.30
C LEU A 209 5.76 -13.70 -15.86
N LYS A 210 5.48 -15.00 -15.83
CA LYS A 210 4.32 -15.57 -15.13
C LYS A 210 4.74 -15.99 -13.73
N LYS A 211 3.77 -16.13 -12.83
CA LYS A 211 4.02 -16.71 -11.50
C LYS A 211 4.65 -18.10 -11.65
N GLY A 212 5.75 -18.34 -10.94
CA GLY A 212 6.54 -19.56 -11.00
C GLY A 212 7.65 -19.58 -12.05
N ASP A 213 7.72 -18.60 -12.96
CA ASP A 213 8.87 -18.47 -13.86
C ASP A 213 10.16 -18.26 -13.04
N LYS A 214 11.23 -18.94 -13.43
CA LYS A 214 12.54 -18.91 -12.78
C LYS A 214 13.56 -18.17 -13.63
N VAL A 215 14.36 -17.32 -13.01
CA VAL A 215 15.44 -16.55 -13.65
C VAL A 215 16.73 -16.66 -12.84
N TRP A 216 17.86 -16.91 -13.50
CA TRP A 216 19.18 -16.99 -12.86
C TRP A 216 20.31 -16.62 -13.83
N LEU A 217 21.53 -16.50 -13.30
CA LEU A 217 22.75 -16.41 -14.10
C LEU A 217 23.53 -17.71 -14.08
N GLU A 218 24.13 -18.06 -15.20
CA GLU A 218 24.94 -19.27 -15.36
C GLU A 218 26.25 -18.97 -16.09
N ALA A 219 27.36 -19.52 -15.59
CA ALA A 219 28.63 -19.51 -16.31
C ALA A 219 28.67 -20.69 -17.29
N ASN A 220 28.57 -20.43 -18.60
CA ASN A 220 28.32 -21.47 -19.61
C ASN A 220 29.59 -22.22 -20.10
N LEU A 221 30.77 -21.69 -19.79
CA LEU A 221 32.04 -22.30 -20.15
C LEU A 221 32.66 -22.99 -18.92
N GLU A 222 33.41 -24.07 -19.14
CA GLU A 222 34.14 -24.79 -18.09
C GLU A 222 35.13 -23.85 -17.37
N SER A 223 35.79 -23.01 -18.15
CA SER A 223 36.60 -21.88 -17.67
C SER A 223 35.70 -20.68 -17.40
N ASN A 224 35.83 -20.06 -16.23
CA ASN A 224 35.17 -18.79 -15.95
C ASN A 224 36.04 -17.94 -15.03
N GLY A 225 36.12 -16.65 -15.33
CA GLY A 225 36.94 -15.67 -14.65
C GLY A 225 36.14 -14.73 -13.74
N ALA A 226 34.86 -15.01 -13.49
CA ALA A 226 34.00 -14.13 -12.71
C ALA A 226 34.50 -13.99 -11.26
N THR A 227 34.54 -12.77 -10.73
CA THR A 227 35.09 -12.48 -9.40
C THR A 227 34.01 -11.99 -8.42
N HIS A 228 34.35 -11.93 -7.13
CA HIS A 228 33.47 -11.53 -6.02
C HIS A 228 33.01 -10.07 -6.06
N THR A 229 33.44 -9.27 -7.03
CA THR A 229 32.93 -7.89 -7.24
C THR A 229 31.78 -7.87 -8.26
N SER A 230 31.20 -9.04 -8.57
CA SER A 230 30.07 -9.19 -9.48
C SER A 230 28.71 -9.05 -8.77
N TYR A 231 27.73 -8.50 -9.48
CA TYR A 231 26.38 -8.19 -9.01
C TYR A 231 25.30 -8.74 -9.94
N PHE A 232 24.18 -9.15 -9.36
CA PHE A 232 22.96 -9.52 -10.08
C PHE A 232 21.74 -8.89 -9.40
N LEU A 233 20.89 -8.24 -10.20
CA LEU A 233 19.70 -7.58 -9.71
C LEU A 233 18.52 -7.78 -10.65
N GLY A 234 17.33 -7.65 -10.10
CA GLY A 234 16.10 -7.60 -10.88
C GLY A 234 14.95 -7.02 -10.09
N TYR A 235 14.00 -6.40 -10.78
CA TYR A 235 12.83 -5.79 -10.16
C TYR A 235 11.62 -5.76 -11.08
N LEU A 236 10.44 -5.81 -10.47
CA LEU A 236 9.14 -5.64 -11.13
C LEU A 236 9.00 -4.18 -11.60
N ILE A 237 8.67 -4.00 -12.88
CA ILE A 237 8.36 -2.69 -13.47
C ILE A 237 6.85 -2.43 -13.34
N PHE A 238 6.02 -3.37 -13.81
CA PHE A 238 4.56 -3.31 -13.70
C PHE A 238 3.93 -4.70 -13.81
N GLU A 239 2.77 -4.87 -13.19
CA GLU A 239 1.98 -6.11 -13.23
C GLU A 239 1.14 -6.23 -14.51
N ILE A 240 0.68 -7.45 -14.79
CA ILE A 240 -0.11 -7.81 -15.98
C ILE A 240 -1.28 -8.73 -15.62
#